data_AF-A0A562WE44-F1
#
_entry.id   AF-A0A562WE44-F1
#
_cell.length_a   1.000
_cell.length_b   1.000
_cell.length_c   1.000
_cell.angle_alpha   90.00
_cell.angle_beta   90.00
_cell.angle_gamma   90.00
#
_symmetry.space_group_name_H-M   'P 1'
#
loop_
_entity.id
_entity.type
_entity.pdbx_description
1 polymer ?
#
loop_
_entity_poly.entity_id
_entity_poly.type
_entity_poly.pdbx_seq_one_letter_code
_entity_poly.pdbx_strand_id
1 'polypeptide(L)'
;MGKKPKRGLFGARRPSPQPQTLMGQFLRAVMLRWDEQTQLHVEVKKYGSKDGNELTRATFEVAVRRYFPPDVDLRVISGLVYEMRQVFGEHVPVLETEMLIRSALGEDVPTDDITLKPEMMARTFTLMGLTDKWSRDVSTVNSVLAEAEELVRQRGFDPTPAP
;
A
#
# COMPACT_ATOMS: atom_id res chain seq x y z
N MET A 1 -14.49 49.60 -22.98
CA MET A 1 -15.27 48.53 -22.30
C MET A 1 -14.40 47.29 -22.16
N GLY A 2 -13.75 47.10 -21.01
CA GLY A 2 -12.88 45.95 -20.76
C GLY A 2 -13.68 44.75 -20.25
N LYS A 3 -13.62 43.62 -20.96
CA LYS A 3 -14.15 42.33 -20.51
C LYS A 3 -13.26 41.79 -19.37
N LYS A 4 -13.80 41.67 -18.15
CA LYS A 4 -13.16 40.92 -17.06
C LYS A 4 -13.17 39.42 -17.37
N PRO A 5 -12.07 38.68 -17.19
CA PRO A 5 -12.09 37.23 -17.30
C PRO A 5 -12.79 36.63 -16.08
N LYS A 6 -13.67 35.64 -16.33
CA LYS A 6 -14.31 34.83 -15.28
C LYS A 6 -13.24 33.98 -14.60
N ARG A 7 -13.08 34.16 -13.28
CA ARG A 7 -12.28 33.30 -12.42
C ARG A 7 -12.81 31.86 -12.53
N GLY A 8 -11.94 30.94 -12.95
CA GLY A 8 -12.21 29.51 -12.89
C GLY A 8 -12.45 29.08 -11.44
N LEU A 9 -13.55 28.38 -11.22
CA LEU A 9 -13.82 27.64 -10.00
C LEU A 9 -12.81 26.50 -9.94
N PHE A 10 -11.72 26.70 -9.20
CA PHE A 10 -10.93 25.58 -8.69
C PHE A 10 -11.83 24.80 -7.73
N GLY A 11 -12.39 23.70 -8.20
CA GLY A 11 -13.09 22.75 -7.34
C GLY A 11 -12.13 22.32 -6.24
N ALA A 12 -12.48 22.64 -4.99
CA ALA A 12 -11.73 22.18 -3.84
C ALA A 12 -11.67 20.64 -3.91
N ARG A 13 -10.47 20.08 -4.11
CA ARG A 13 -10.26 18.64 -3.93
C ARG A 13 -10.71 18.31 -2.51
N ARG A 14 -11.71 17.44 -2.37
CA ARG A 14 -12.06 16.91 -1.05
C ARG A 14 -10.78 16.32 -0.44
N PRO A 15 -10.47 16.60 0.83
CA PRO A 15 -9.33 15.98 1.48
C PRO A 15 -9.48 14.46 1.38
N SER A 16 -8.43 13.77 0.93
CA SER A 16 -8.44 12.33 0.81
C SER A 16 -8.64 11.71 2.20
N PRO A 17 -9.58 10.77 2.36
CA PRO A 17 -9.93 10.22 3.66
C PRO A 17 -8.69 9.63 4.34
N GLN A 18 -8.43 10.05 5.58
CA GLN A 18 -7.35 9.47 6.36
C GLN A 18 -7.72 8.05 6.81
N PRO A 19 -6.74 7.15 6.99
CA PRO A 19 -7.00 5.83 7.59
C PRO A 19 -7.64 5.99 8.97
N GLN A 20 -8.67 5.18 9.24
CA GLN A 20 -9.46 5.23 10.47
C GLN A 20 -9.03 4.17 11.49
N THR A 21 -8.15 3.25 11.11
CA THR A 21 -7.70 2.14 11.95
C THR A 21 -6.28 2.37 12.47
N LEU A 22 -5.97 1.80 13.64
CA LEU A 22 -4.63 1.90 14.24
C LEU A 22 -3.56 1.36 13.28
N MET A 23 -3.85 0.21 12.65
CA MET A 23 -2.94 -0.38 11.68
C MET A 23 -2.85 0.47 10.39
N GLY A 24 -3.95 1.08 9.94
CA GLY A 24 -3.95 2.00 8.81
C GLY A 24 -3.07 3.21 9.07
N GLN A 25 -3.12 3.78 10.28
CA GLN A 25 -2.21 4.87 10.68
C GLN A 25 -0.75 4.42 10.75
N PHE A 26 -0.49 3.22 11.27
CA PHE A 26 0.86 2.65 11.26
C PHE A 26 1.40 2.47 9.83
N LEU A 27 0.64 1.82 8.95
CA LEU A 27 1.04 1.62 7.55
C LEU A 27 1.23 2.95 6.83
N ARG A 28 0.40 3.94 7.10
CA ARG A 28 0.58 5.31 6.60
C ARG A 28 1.93 5.89 7.01
N ALA A 29 2.27 5.81 8.30
CA ALA A 29 3.54 6.30 8.81
C ALA A 29 4.74 5.54 8.19
N VAL A 30 4.63 4.22 8.04
CA VAL A 30 5.66 3.39 7.38
C VAL A 30 5.85 3.81 5.92
N MET A 31 4.78 3.89 5.14
CA MET A 31 4.82 4.25 3.71
C MET A 31 5.42 5.65 3.53
N LEU A 32 4.99 6.61 4.35
CA LEU A 32 5.46 8.00 4.29
C LEU A 32 6.81 8.23 5.00
N ARG A 33 7.40 7.20 5.62
CA ARG A 33 8.61 7.27 6.48
C ARG A 33 8.51 8.38 7.54
N TRP A 34 7.38 8.43 8.23
CA TRP A 34 7.19 9.34 9.34
C TRP A 34 7.70 8.71 10.63
N ASP A 35 8.32 9.53 11.48
CA ASP A 35 8.96 9.08 12.73
C ASP A 35 7.95 8.46 13.72
N GLU A 36 6.68 8.85 13.59
CA GLU A 36 5.54 8.34 14.37
C GLU A 36 5.36 6.82 14.25
N GLN A 37 5.91 6.19 13.20
CA GLN A 37 5.85 4.73 13.02
C GLN A 37 6.37 3.95 14.22
N THR A 38 7.37 4.47 14.94
CA THR A 38 7.97 3.78 16.11
C THR A 38 6.98 3.72 17.27
N GLN A 39 6.25 4.81 17.52
CA GLN A 39 5.21 4.85 18.55
C GLN A 39 4.03 3.96 18.15
N LEU A 40 3.56 4.07 16.91
CA LEU A 40 2.44 3.29 16.38
C LEU A 40 2.73 1.79 16.37
N HIS A 41 3.98 1.39 16.08
CA HIS A 41 4.40 -0.01 16.15
C HIS A 41 4.24 -0.61 17.55
N VAL A 42 4.53 0.16 18.60
CA VAL A 42 4.33 -0.27 19.99
C VAL A 42 2.85 -0.47 20.28
N GLU A 43 2.00 0.44 19.83
CA GLU A 43 0.55 0.33 20.01
C GLU A 43 -0.02 -0.87 19.24
N VAL A 44 0.32 -1.03 17.95
CA VAL A 44 -0.12 -2.17 17.12
C VAL A 44 0.22 -3.51 17.77
N LYS A 45 1.41 -3.64 18.38
CA LYS A 45 1.82 -4.87 19.06
C LYS A 45 0.89 -5.29 20.21
N LYS A 46 0.16 -4.36 20.82
CA LYS A 46 -0.78 -4.67 21.92
C LYS A 46 -2.04 -5.40 21.44
N TYR A 47 -2.41 -5.24 20.16
CA TYR A 47 -3.68 -5.74 19.61
C TYR A 47 -3.52 -7.04 18.79
N GLY A 48 -2.31 -7.59 18.70
CA GLY A 48 -2.02 -8.82 17.97
C GLY A 48 -1.80 -8.61 16.46
N SER A 49 -1.35 -9.68 15.78
CA SER A 49 -0.85 -9.59 14.40
C SER A 49 -1.89 -9.89 13.31
N LYS A 50 -3.07 -10.41 13.68
CA LYS A 50 -4.04 -10.93 12.69
C LYS A 50 -4.63 -9.82 11.82
N ASP A 51 -5.20 -8.79 12.43
CA ASP A 51 -5.74 -7.61 11.72
C ASP A 51 -4.64 -6.89 10.93
N GLY A 52 -3.43 -6.95 11.47
CA GLY A 52 -2.24 -6.39 10.86
C GLY A 52 -1.87 -7.02 9.51
N ASN A 53 -1.93 -8.34 9.46
CA ASN A 53 -1.62 -9.10 8.26
C ASN A 53 -2.67 -8.86 7.17
N GLU A 54 -3.96 -8.86 7.55
CA GLU A 54 -5.06 -8.64 6.61
C GLU A 54 -5.02 -7.23 6.00
N LEU A 55 -4.79 -6.20 6.83
CA LEU A 55 -4.70 -4.83 6.31
C LEU A 55 -3.45 -4.62 5.46
N THR A 56 -2.31 -5.22 5.83
CA THR A 56 -1.10 -5.17 5.00
C THR A 56 -1.33 -5.84 3.64
N ARG A 57 -1.99 -7.01 3.64
CA ARG A 57 -2.36 -7.73 2.42
C ARG A 57 -3.31 -6.91 1.55
N ALA A 58 -4.38 -6.37 2.12
CA ALA A 58 -5.33 -5.54 1.38
C ALA A 58 -4.68 -4.26 0.83
N THR A 59 -3.82 -3.61 1.63
CA THR A 59 -3.07 -2.42 1.20
C THR A 59 -2.17 -2.73 0.02
N PHE A 60 -1.46 -3.86 0.07
CA PHE A 60 -0.65 -4.35 -1.04
C PHE A 60 -1.48 -4.59 -2.30
N GLU A 61 -2.61 -5.31 -2.19
CA GLU A 61 -3.49 -5.58 -3.33
C GLU A 61 -4.01 -4.29 -3.99
N VAL A 62 -4.50 -3.36 -3.18
CA VAL A 62 -5.00 -2.06 -3.66
C VAL A 62 -3.87 -1.24 -4.29
N ALA A 63 -2.70 -1.20 -3.67
CA ALA A 63 -1.55 -0.45 -4.18
C ALA A 63 -1.08 -0.98 -5.53
N VAL A 64 -0.98 -2.31 -5.66
CA VAL A 64 -0.58 -2.99 -6.90
C VAL A 64 -1.58 -2.73 -8.01
N ARG A 65 -2.88 -2.95 -7.76
CA ARG A 65 -3.96 -2.71 -8.75
C ARG A 65 -4.09 -1.24 -9.14
N ARG A 66 -3.69 -0.32 -8.27
CA ARG A 66 -3.67 1.12 -8.57
C ARG A 66 -2.46 1.52 -9.41
N TYR A 67 -1.31 0.90 -9.19
CA TYR A 67 -0.08 1.25 -9.90
C TYR A 67 -0.01 0.62 -11.29
N PHE A 68 -0.38 -0.66 -11.41
CA PHE A 68 -0.29 -1.39 -12.66
C PHE A 68 -1.64 -1.44 -13.39
N PRO A 69 -1.64 -1.35 -14.74
CA PRO A 69 -2.82 -1.72 -15.51
C PRO A 69 -3.07 -3.25 -15.40
N PRO A 70 -4.32 -3.73 -15.57
CA PRO A 70 -4.67 -5.14 -15.44
C PRO A 70 -3.85 -6.11 -16.32
N ASP A 71 -3.46 -5.69 -17.52
CA ASP A 71 -2.71 -6.51 -18.49
C ASP A 71 -1.22 -6.11 -18.57
N VAL A 72 -0.62 -5.70 -17.46
CA VAL A 72 0.79 -5.30 -17.44
C VAL A 72 1.70 -6.47 -17.84
N ASP A 73 2.70 -6.18 -18.67
CA ASP A 73 3.72 -7.16 -19.06
C ASP A 73 4.62 -7.53 -17.88
N LEU A 74 4.91 -8.84 -17.72
CA LEU A 74 5.81 -9.38 -16.69
C LEU A 74 7.14 -8.62 -16.61
N ARG A 75 7.70 -8.18 -17.73
CA ARG A 75 8.97 -7.43 -17.77
C ARG A 75 8.91 -6.12 -17.00
N VAL A 76 7.74 -5.48 -16.96
CA VAL A 76 7.54 -4.25 -16.19
C VAL A 76 7.48 -4.55 -14.69
N ILE A 77 6.83 -5.66 -14.31
CA ILE A 77 6.82 -6.14 -12.92
C ILE A 77 8.26 -6.46 -12.48
N SER A 78 8.98 -7.27 -13.25
CA SER A 78 10.38 -7.62 -12.96
C SER A 78 11.29 -6.38 -12.90
N GLY A 79 11.04 -5.38 -13.75
CA GLY A 79 11.74 -4.09 -13.70
C GLY A 79 11.55 -3.38 -12.36
N LEU A 80 10.31 -3.28 -11.87
CA LEU A 80 10.03 -2.70 -10.54
C LEU A 80 10.71 -3.50 -9.43
N VAL A 81 10.64 -4.83 -9.46
CA VAL A 81 11.26 -5.68 -8.44
C VAL A 81 12.79 -5.56 -8.43
N TYR A 82 13.39 -5.44 -9.61
CA TYR A 82 14.82 -5.18 -9.73
C TYR A 82 15.22 -3.82 -9.17
N GLU A 83 14.47 -2.76 -9.47
CA GLU A 83 14.69 -1.43 -8.88
C GLU A 83 14.60 -1.48 -7.35
N MET A 84 13.60 -2.17 -6.80
CA MET A 84 13.48 -2.37 -5.35
C MET A 84 14.71 -3.10 -4.79
N ARG A 85 15.21 -4.13 -5.46
CA ARG A 85 16.43 -4.84 -5.05
C ARG A 85 17.68 -3.96 -5.07
N GLN A 86 17.78 -3.00 -5.99
CA GLN A 86 18.89 -2.05 -6.01
C GLN A 86 18.85 -1.10 -4.80
N VAL A 87 17.65 -0.75 -4.30
CA VAL A 87 17.48 0.17 -3.16
C VAL A 87 17.58 -0.55 -1.82
N PHE A 88 16.92 -1.70 -1.69
CA PHE A 88 16.79 -2.44 -0.41
C PHE A 88 17.75 -3.63 -0.29
N GLY A 89 18.54 -3.91 -1.32
CA GLY A 89 19.55 -4.96 -1.34
C GLY A 89 18.98 -6.38 -1.44
N GLU A 90 19.79 -7.36 -1.04
CA GLU A 90 19.46 -8.79 -1.13
C GLU A 90 18.30 -9.23 -0.23
N HIS A 91 17.80 -8.34 0.61
CA HIS A 91 16.63 -8.59 1.43
C HIS A 91 15.34 -8.69 0.60
N VAL A 92 15.29 -8.16 -0.62
CA VAL A 92 14.10 -8.26 -1.47
C VAL A 92 13.93 -9.70 -1.99
N PRO A 93 12.85 -10.41 -1.60
CA PRO A 93 12.57 -11.75 -2.09
C PRO A 93 11.98 -11.64 -3.51
N VAL A 94 12.85 -11.63 -4.53
CA VAL A 94 12.49 -11.24 -5.90
C VAL A 94 11.33 -12.08 -6.45
N LEU A 95 11.44 -13.41 -6.37
CA LEU A 95 10.46 -14.32 -6.96
C LEU A 95 9.11 -14.21 -6.26
N GLU A 96 9.11 -14.21 -4.92
CA GLU A 96 7.91 -14.07 -4.12
C GLU A 96 7.24 -12.72 -4.34
N THR A 97 8.03 -11.66 -4.55
CA THR A 97 7.50 -10.32 -4.84
C THR A 97 6.80 -10.30 -6.20
N GLU A 98 7.41 -10.86 -7.25
CA GLU A 98 6.77 -10.97 -8.56
C GLU A 98 5.49 -11.80 -8.51
N MET A 99 5.52 -12.95 -7.83
CA MET A 99 4.36 -13.83 -7.68
C MET A 99 3.21 -13.13 -6.96
N LEU A 100 3.49 -12.44 -5.85
CA LEU A 100 2.45 -11.71 -5.12
C LEU A 100 1.86 -10.57 -5.94
N ILE A 101 2.66 -9.84 -6.73
CA ILE A 101 2.16 -8.77 -7.60
C ILE A 101 1.22 -9.35 -8.65
N ARG A 102 1.62 -10.43 -9.34
CA ARG A 102 0.81 -11.10 -10.36
C ARG A 102 -0.50 -11.66 -9.77
N SER A 103 -0.42 -12.28 -8.59
CA SER A 103 -1.60 -12.75 -7.85
C SER A 103 -2.56 -11.60 -7.54
N ALA A 104 -2.05 -10.45 -7.08
CA ALA A 104 -2.88 -9.27 -6.81
C ALA A 104 -3.55 -8.71 -8.09
N LEU A 105 -2.92 -8.89 -9.26
CA LEU A 105 -3.49 -8.54 -10.57
C LEU A 105 -4.47 -9.58 -11.11
N GLY A 106 -4.66 -10.70 -10.41
CA GLY A 106 -5.64 -11.73 -10.76
C GLY A 106 -5.07 -12.88 -11.60
N GLU A 107 -3.75 -12.94 -11.78
CA GLU A 107 -3.12 -14.12 -12.38
C GLU A 107 -3.18 -15.31 -11.42
N ASP A 108 -3.42 -16.50 -11.96
CA ASP A 108 -3.34 -17.76 -11.22
C ASP A 108 -1.87 -18.16 -11.04
N VAL A 109 -1.32 -17.85 -9.87
CA VAL A 109 0.08 -18.14 -9.49
C VAL A 109 0.12 -18.78 -8.11
N PRO A 110 1.01 -19.77 -7.88
CA PRO A 110 1.02 -20.56 -6.65
C PRO A 110 1.64 -19.77 -5.49
N THR A 111 0.84 -19.03 -4.73
CA THR A 111 1.34 -18.24 -3.59
C THR A 111 1.27 -18.95 -2.24
N ASP A 112 0.62 -20.12 -2.18
CA ASP A 112 0.28 -20.79 -0.91
C ASP A 112 1.50 -21.34 -0.17
N ASP A 113 2.59 -21.63 -0.88
CA ASP A 113 3.83 -22.16 -0.31
C ASP A 113 4.80 -21.04 0.13
N ILE A 114 4.44 -19.76 -0.06
CA ILE A 114 5.29 -18.64 0.37
C ILE A 114 5.25 -18.57 1.90
N THR A 115 6.40 -18.79 2.52
CA THR A 115 6.51 -18.67 3.98
C THR A 115 6.26 -17.22 4.45
N LEU A 116 5.77 -17.06 5.68
CA LEU A 116 5.33 -15.78 6.24
C LEU A 116 6.37 -14.64 6.12
N LYS A 117 7.65 -14.95 6.35
CA LYS A 117 8.71 -13.92 6.34
C LYS A 117 8.95 -13.33 4.94
N PRO A 118 9.26 -14.11 3.90
CA PRO A 118 9.29 -13.63 2.51
C PRO A 118 8.01 -12.91 2.09
N GLU A 119 6.84 -13.44 2.47
CA GLU A 119 5.55 -12.84 2.13
C GLU A 119 5.42 -11.41 2.71
N MET A 120 5.72 -11.24 4.00
CA MET A 120 5.72 -9.93 4.67
C MET A 120 6.77 -8.98 4.07
N MET A 121 7.97 -9.47 3.79
CA MET A 121 9.05 -8.67 3.21
C MET A 121 8.69 -8.19 1.80
N ALA A 122 8.17 -9.07 0.96
CA ALA A 122 7.71 -8.76 -0.40
C ALA A 122 6.67 -7.63 -0.39
N ARG A 123 5.64 -7.74 0.46
CA ARG A 123 4.60 -6.71 0.58
C ARG A 123 5.16 -5.39 1.09
N THR A 124 5.99 -5.44 2.13
CA THR A 124 6.57 -4.24 2.74
C THR A 124 7.43 -3.47 1.74
N PHE A 125 8.37 -4.15 1.06
CA PHE A 125 9.22 -3.49 0.07
C PHE A 125 8.42 -2.99 -1.13
N THR A 126 7.39 -3.72 -1.57
CA THR A 126 6.50 -3.26 -2.64
C THR A 126 5.77 -1.99 -2.24
N LEU A 127 5.18 -1.93 -1.03
CA LEU A 127 4.51 -0.73 -0.54
C LEU A 127 5.46 0.46 -0.44
N MET A 128 6.68 0.25 0.04
CA MET A 128 7.71 1.30 0.08
C MET A 128 8.10 1.78 -1.32
N GLY A 129 8.36 0.84 -2.25
CA GLY A 129 8.75 1.14 -3.63
C GLY A 129 7.64 1.88 -4.39
N LEU A 130 6.40 1.43 -4.29
CA LEU A 130 5.24 2.11 -4.90
C LEU A 130 5.01 3.50 -4.30
N THR A 131 5.20 3.66 -2.98
CA THR A 131 5.09 4.97 -2.35
C THR A 131 6.16 5.93 -2.87
N ASP A 132 7.38 5.45 -3.11
CA ASP A 132 8.43 6.26 -3.74
C ASP A 132 8.07 6.60 -5.20
N LYS A 133 7.44 5.70 -5.96
CA LYS A 133 6.92 5.99 -7.32
C LYS A 133 5.81 7.05 -7.32
N TRP A 134 5.00 7.11 -6.27
CA TRP A 134 4.01 8.18 -6.06
C TRP A 134 4.61 9.45 -5.46
N SER A 135 5.95 9.57 -5.40
CA SER A 135 6.63 10.70 -4.75
C SER A 135 6.14 10.96 -3.33
N ARG A 136 5.73 9.90 -2.62
CA ARG A 136 5.17 9.95 -1.28
C ARG A 136 3.96 10.89 -1.16
N ASP A 137 3.14 10.96 -2.22
CA ASP A 137 1.91 11.75 -2.22
C ASP A 137 0.96 11.25 -1.12
N VAL A 138 0.75 12.10 -0.11
CA VAL A 138 -0.06 11.79 1.08
C VAL A 138 -1.50 11.46 0.67
N SER A 139 -2.03 12.14 -0.34
CA SER A 139 -3.38 11.91 -0.83
C SER A 139 -3.55 10.50 -1.40
N THR A 140 -2.59 10.05 -2.22
CA THR A 140 -2.58 8.71 -2.82
C THR A 140 -2.46 7.64 -1.75
N VAL A 141 -1.52 7.79 -0.81
CA VAL A 141 -1.33 6.84 0.29
C VAL A 141 -2.60 6.73 1.15
N ASN A 142 -3.20 7.86 1.50
CA ASN A 142 -4.46 7.89 2.24
C ASN A 142 -5.58 7.16 1.48
N SER A 143 -5.72 7.41 0.18
CA SER A 143 -6.74 6.76 -0.64
C SER A 143 -6.54 5.24 -0.75
N VAL A 144 -5.29 4.77 -0.85
CA VAL A 144 -4.96 3.34 -0.85
C VAL A 144 -5.37 2.70 0.46
N LEU A 145 -5.03 3.33 1.59
CA LEU A 145 -5.33 2.77 2.91
C LEU A 145 -6.82 2.77 3.21
N ALA A 146 -7.54 3.83 2.87
CA ALA A 146 -8.99 3.88 3.07
C ALA A 146 -9.72 2.78 2.28
N GLU A 147 -9.30 2.52 1.04
CA GLU A 147 -9.84 1.43 0.24
C GLU A 147 -9.43 0.06 0.77
N ALA A 148 -8.22 -0.08 1.30
CA ALA A 148 -7.77 -1.31 1.96
C ALA A 148 -8.58 -1.60 3.23
N GLU A 149 -8.86 -0.60 4.07
CA GLU A 149 -9.71 -0.74 5.26
C GLU A 149 -11.14 -1.16 4.90
N GLU A 150 -11.69 -0.64 3.80
CA GLU A 150 -12.97 -1.07 3.27
C GLU A 150 -12.92 -2.51 2.76
N LEU A 151 -11.88 -2.89 2.01
CA LEU A 151 -11.70 -4.25 1.51
C LEU A 151 -11.57 -5.27 2.66
N VAL A 152 -10.88 -4.92 3.74
CA VAL A 152 -10.75 -5.78 4.93
C VAL A 152 -12.11 -5.96 5.63
N ARG A 153 -12.91 -4.89 5.74
CA ARG A 153 -14.29 -4.97 6.26
C ARG A 153 -15.19 -5.85 5.41
N GLN A 154 -15.08 -5.75 4.09
CA GLN A 154 -15.82 -6.62 3.15
C GLN A 154 -15.43 -8.10 3.28
N ARG A 155 -14.20 -8.39 3.73
CA ARG A 155 -13.72 -9.75 4.05
C ARG A 155 -14.18 -10.26 5.41
N GLY A 156 -14.94 -9.47 6.18
CA GLY A 156 -15.47 -9.86 7.49
C GLY A 156 -14.52 -9.60 8.66
N PHE A 157 -13.48 -8.81 8.46
CA PHE A 157 -12.57 -8.38 9.53
C PHE A 157 -12.92 -6.97 9.99
N ASP A 158 -12.77 -6.71 11.29
CA ASP A 158 -13.03 -5.40 11.89
C ASP A 158 -11.76 -4.88 12.56
N PRO A 159 -10.88 -4.17 11.82
CA PRO A 159 -9.61 -3.74 12.37
C PRO A 159 -9.79 -2.73 13.48
N THR A 160 -8.94 -2.84 14.51
CA THR A 160 -8.95 -1.93 15.67
C THR A 160 -8.99 -0.45 15.23
N PRO A 161 -10.02 0.32 15.64
CA PRO A 161 -10.10 1.76 15.37
C PRO A 161 -8.88 2.50 15.92
N ALA A 162 -8.45 3.55 15.24
CA ALA A 162 -7.47 4.46 15.80
C ALA A 162 -8.05 5.22 17.01
N PRO A 163 -7.21 5.63 17.99
CA PRO A 163 -7.63 6.43 19.14
C PRO A 163 -8.10 7.84 18.76
#